data_AF-A0A7I0K975-F1
#
_entry.id   AF-A0A7I0K975-F1
#
_cell.length_a   1.000
_cell.length_b   1.000
_cell.length_c   1.000
_cell.angle_alpha   90.00
_cell.angle_beta   90.00
_cell.angle_gamma   90.00
#
_symmetry.space_group_name_H-M   'P 1'
#
loop_
_entity.id
_entity.type
_entity.pdbx_description
1 polymer ?
#
loop_
_entity_poly.entity_id
_entity_poly.type
_entity_poly.pdbx_seq_one_letter_code
_entity_poly.pdbx_strand_id
1 'polypeptide(L)'
;MNVAVLDFGKTNSKLFVFGQDGRILDERRTQPKWVQQGGFSVLDEAALHDWAFGAVTDAVENNGVEGVMVSGHGCTFALVDGKALTHPILDYEQEPPAEIAVRIDHRIPDFAETFSPRLPLGFNYGRHMLWLQQVDPDAFSNATSILGYPQYWSWRLGGRPVSEVSYLGCHSHLWAPRERDYSSLVDAEGWRGQMPAFERAGAVIGERRFGNTERSIAIHNGVHDSNAALYAYRRQGLGPLTVVSTGTWVVVLNPDCPLEALDSERDMLVNVDVDGGPVPTIRFMGGREFAVISGGWQGAIPLGSIQQALDAGLMALPSFAPGGPISDRSGEIIGGTPSAAQRAAVALLYVALMVDLCLDLIHSENTVIVDGGLNTGGLLAGLLAQLRPGQTFLQGASLEGSATGAAALAFESLGRDFAAEPPEPVRATQFGGLAGYREAWRDRFAGHGAAAKAAGGAR
;
A
#
# COMPACT_ATOMS: atom_id res chain seq x y z
N MET A 1 -1.45 12.66 26.43
CA MET A 1 -1.95 11.47 25.72
C MET A 1 -0.87 10.94 24.83
N ASN A 2 -0.58 9.66 25.05
CA ASN A 2 0.26 8.87 24.18
C ASN A 2 -0.61 7.80 23.53
N VAL A 3 -0.37 7.51 22.26
CA VAL A 3 -1.08 6.47 21.50
C VAL A 3 -0.08 5.40 21.10
N ALA A 4 -0.38 4.14 21.36
CA ALA A 4 0.35 3.03 20.78
C ALA A 4 -0.23 2.73 19.39
N VAL A 5 0.64 2.66 18.38
CA VAL A 5 0.27 2.20 17.04
C VAL A 5 0.96 0.89 16.77
N LEU A 6 0.17 -0.16 16.57
CA LEU A 6 0.63 -1.43 16.01
C LEU A 6 0.59 -1.31 14.48
N ASP A 7 1.76 -1.36 13.84
CA ASP A 7 1.88 -1.34 12.38
C ASP A 7 2.27 -2.74 11.90
N PHE A 8 1.28 -3.51 11.47
CA PHE A 8 1.42 -4.90 11.07
C PHE A 8 1.66 -5.03 9.56
N GLY A 9 2.94 -5.00 9.19
CA GLY A 9 3.40 -5.33 7.85
C GLY A 9 3.61 -6.84 7.65
N LYS A 10 3.66 -7.29 6.38
CA LYS A 10 3.79 -8.72 6.01
C LYS A 10 5.05 -9.40 6.56
N THR A 11 6.17 -8.68 6.60
CA THR A 11 7.50 -9.21 6.96
C THR A 11 8.08 -8.59 8.23
N ASN A 12 7.52 -7.47 8.68
CA ASN A 12 7.98 -6.74 9.84
C ASN A 12 6.77 -6.07 10.51
N SER A 13 6.57 -6.38 11.78
CA SER A 13 5.52 -5.82 12.61
C SER A 13 6.17 -4.89 13.64
N LYS A 14 5.61 -3.70 13.82
CA LYS A 14 6.17 -2.68 14.71
C LYS A 14 5.13 -2.21 15.71
N LEU A 15 5.59 -1.76 16.88
CA LEU A 15 4.82 -0.91 17.77
C LEU A 15 5.56 0.40 17.91
N PHE A 16 4.84 1.51 17.78
CA PHE A 16 5.33 2.85 18.09
C PHE A 16 4.46 3.47 19.16
N VAL A 17 5.07 4.17 20.11
CA VAL A 17 4.34 5.05 21.03
C VAL A 17 4.52 6.49 20.58
N PHE A 18 3.44 7.14 20.18
CA PHE A 18 3.46 8.53 19.76
C PHE A 18 3.02 9.46 20.88
N GLY A 19 3.79 10.53 21.09
CA GLY A 19 3.35 11.71 21.80
C GLY A 19 2.47 12.62 20.93
N GLN A 20 1.77 13.56 21.56
CA GLN A 20 0.93 14.53 20.85
C GLN A 20 1.74 15.47 19.93
N ASP A 21 3.01 15.70 20.27
CA ASP A 21 3.97 16.48 19.47
C ASP A 21 4.51 15.72 18.24
N GLY A 22 3.96 14.54 17.94
CA GLY A 22 4.35 13.70 16.81
C GLY A 22 5.60 12.86 17.06
N ARG A 23 6.28 13.01 18.21
CA ARG A 23 7.50 12.27 18.50
C ARG A 23 7.22 10.82 18.86
N ILE A 24 8.12 9.95 18.41
CA ILE A 24 8.16 8.53 18.81
C ILE A 24 8.87 8.44 20.17
N LEU A 25 8.17 7.92 21.17
CA LEU A 25 8.61 7.80 22.56
C LEU A 25 9.13 6.39 22.90
N ASP A 26 8.60 5.37 22.23
CA ASP A 26 9.06 3.97 22.32
C ASP A 26 8.83 3.30 20.96
N GLU A 27 9.67 2.32 20.65
CA GLU A 27 9.60 1.52 19.43
C GLU A 27 9.96 0.06 19.70
N ARG A 28 9.16 -0.85 19.14
CA ARG A 28 9.39 -2.30 19.21
C ARG A 28 9.18 -2.92 17.86
N ARG A 29 9.88 -4.03 17.61
CA ARG A 29 9.77 -4.78 16.34
C ARG A 29 9.67 -6.27 16.61
N THR A 30 8.95 -6.96 15.73
CA THR A 30 8.93 -8.41 15.62
C THR A 30 8.75 -8.81 14.16
N GLN A 31 8.89 -10.09 13.88
CA GLN A 31 8.58 -10.65 12.57
C GLN A 31 7.37 -11.58 12.71
N PRO A 32 6.28 -11.34 11.95
CA PRO A 32 5.18 -12.29 11.89
C PRO A 32 5.68 -13.61 11.32
N LYS A 33 5.20 -14.72 11.87
CA LYS A 33 5.54 -16.07 11.40
C LYS A 33 4.43 -16.60 10.54
N TRP A 34 4.79 -17.07 9.35
CA TRP A 34 3.89 -17.76 8.42
C TRP A 34 4.25 -19.24 8.45
N VAL A 35 3.31 -20.10 8.85
CA VAL A 35 3.50 -21.52 9.10
C VAL A 35 2.62 -22.36 8.18
N GLN A 36 3.04 -23.59 7.89
CA GLN A 36 2.24 -24.52 7.09
C GLN A 36 1.26 -25.27 7.99
N GLN A 37 -0.03 -25.13 7.72
CA GLN A 37 -1.12 -25.81 8.44
C GLN A 37 -2.22 -26.21 7.48
N GLY A 38 -2.61 -27.49 7.48
CA GLY A 38 -3.74 -27.96 6.68
C GLY A 38 -3.57 -27.82 5.16
N GLY A 39 -2.34 -27.73 4.67
CA GLY A 39 -2.05 -27.47 3.25
C GLY A 39 -2.02 -25.98 2.86
N PHE A 40 -2.18 -25.08 3.83
CA PHE A 40 -2.09 -23.64 3.64
C PHE A 40 -0.88 -23.05 4.38
N SER A 41 -0.30 -21.99 3.83
CA SER A 41 0.50 -21.02 4.58
C SER A 41 -0.44 -20.09 5.36
N VAL A 42 -0.28 -20.04 6.68
CA VAL A 42 -1.15 -19.27 7.57
C VAL A 42 -0.33 -18.49 8.58
N LEU A 43 -0.89 -17.40 9.10
CA LEU A 43 -0.28 -16.63 10.16
C LEU A 43 -0.29 -17.42 11.47
N ASP A 44 0.84 -17.47 12.16
CA ASP A 44 0.90 -17.84 13.58
C ASP A 44 0.29 -16.70 14.41
N GLU A 45 -1.05 -16.66 14.43
CA GLU A 45 -1.82 -15.60 15.07
C GLU A 45 -1.54 -15.52 16.57
N ALA A 46 -1.41 -16.66 17.25
CA ALA A 46 -1.16 -16.70 18.68
C ALA A 46 0.19 -16.04 19.02
N ALA A 47 1.25 -16.35 18.27
CA ALA A 47 2.55 -15.73 18.51
C ALA A 47 2.54 -14.21 18.28
N LEU A 48 1.86 -13.73 17.23
CA LEU A 48 1.77 -12.29 16.96
C LEU A 48 0.86 -11.59 17.97
N HIS A 49 -0.24 -12.24 18.39
CA HIS A 49 -1.13 -11.76 19.44
C HIS A 49 -0.40 -11.59 20.76
N ASP A 50 0.32 -12.61 21.22
CA ASP A 50 1.03 -12.57 22.50
C ASP A 50 2.09 -11.47 22.53
N TRP A 51 2.83 -11.30 21.41
CA TRP A 51 3.75 -10.19 21.25
C TRP A 51 3.03 -8.84 21.30
N ALA A 52 1.95 -8.66 20.53
CA ALA A 52 1.23 -7.40 20.46
C ALA A 52 0.61 -7.02 21.80
N PHE A 53 0.00 -8.00 22.49
CA PHE A 53 -0.61 -7.79 23.80
C PHE A 53 0.43 -7.42 24.87
N GLY A 54 1.59 -8.09 24.87
CA GLY A 54 2.71 -7.76 25.75
C GLY A 54 3.29 -6.37 25.44
N ALA A 55 3.51 -6.06 24.15
CA ALA A 55 4.05 -4.78 23.72
C ALA A 55 3.13 -3.60 24.07
N VAL A 56 1.81 -3.75 23.90
CA VAL A 56 0.83 -2.75 24.32
C VAL A 56 0.79 -2.64 25.85
N THR A 57 0.83 -3.76 26.57
CA THR A 57 0.86 -3.75 28.05
C THR A 57 2.04 -2.95 28.58
N ASP A 58 3.24 -3.24 28.08
CA ASP A 58 4.43 -2.51 28.52
C ASP A 58 4.39 -1.02 28.12
N ALA A 59 3.83 -0.69 26.95
CA ALA A 59 3.68 0.70 26.52
C ALA A 59 2.68 1.47 27.41
N VAL A 60 1.62 0.81 27.87
CA VAL A 60 0.69 1.38 28.86
C VAL A 60 1.38 1.64 30.19
N GLU A 61 2.13 0.66 30.70
CA GLU A 61 2.79 0.77 32.01
C GLU A 61 3.96 1.77 32.01
N ASN A 62 4.76 1.81 30.94
CA ASN A 62 5.99 2.61 30.89
C ASN A 62 5.81 3.99 30.25
N ASN A 63 4.83 4.15 29.35
CA ASN A 63 4.62 5.39 28.62
C ASN A 63 3.25 6.02 28.86
N GLY A 64 2.38 5.43 29.70
CA GLY A 64 1.06 5.99 29.99
C GLY A 64 0.18 6.11 28.74
N VAL A 65 0.27 5.11 27.85
CA VAL A 65 -0.58 5.03 26.65
C VAL A 65 -2.06 5.06 27.05
N GLU A 66 -2.84 5.89 26.36
CA GLU A 66 -4.28 6.08 26.62
C GLU A 66 -5.17 5.48 25.53
N GLY A 67 -4.58 5.05 24.40
CA GLY A 67 -5.29 4.38 23.33
C GLY A 67 -4.35 3.57 22.42
N VAL A 68 -4.88 2.53 21.80
CA VAL A 68 -4.18 1.70 20.81
C VAL A 68 -4.89 1.74 19.47
N MET A 69 -4.10 1.93 18.42
CA MET A 69 -4.54 1.96 17.03
C MET A 69 -3.78 0.87 16.25
N VAL A 70 -4.42 0.33 15.20
CA VAL A 70 -3.80 -0.65 14.30
C VAL A 70 -3.72 -0.08 12.89
N SER A 71 -2.53 -0.12 12.30
CA SER A 71 -2.28 -0.05 10.86
C SER A 71 -1.93 -1.45 10.37
N GLY A 72 -2.44 -1.86 9.22
CA GLY A 72 -2.17 -3.20 8.69
C GLY A 72 -2.08 -3.25 7.18
N HIS A 73 -1.28 -4.20 6.68
CA HIS A 73 -1.19 -4.49 5.25
C HIS A 73 -2.54 -4.98 4.68
N GLY A 74 -2.75 -4.72 3.39
CA GLY A 74 -3.91 -5.21 2.64
C GLY A 74 -3.93 -6.72 2.39
N CYS A 75 -4.83 -7.15 1.51
CA CYS A 75 -4.87 -8.52 0.95
C CYS A 75 -5.19 -9.65 1.94
N THR A 76 -5.65 -9.36 3.16
CA THR A 76 -5.90 -10.38 4.17
C THR A 76 -7.25 -10.19 4.86
N PHE A 77 -7.86 -11.29 5.28
CA PHE A 77 -9.14 -11.28 5.98
C PHE A 77 -9.10 -12.28 7.14
N ALA A 78 -9.99 -12.08 8.09
CA ALA A 78 -10.22 -13.00 9.20
C ALA A 78 -11.70 -13.37 9.25
N LEU A 79 -11.96 -14.65 9.49
CA LEU A 79 -13.30 -15.18 9.75
C LEU A 79 -13.39 -15.46 11.25
N VAL A 80 -14.40 -14.91 11.94
CA VAL A 80 -14.53 -15.05 13.39
C VAL A 80 -15.94 -15.47 13.81
N ASP A 81 -16.06 -16.28 14.87
CA ASP A 81 -17.33 -16.73 15.46
C ASP A 81 -17.79 -15.87 16.67
N GLY A 82 -17.12 -14.74 16.90
CA GLY A 82 -17.31 -13.86 18.06
C GLY A 82 -16.42 -14.18 19.26
N LYS A 83 -15.68 -15.29 19.25
CA LYS A 83 -14.68 -15.65 20.28
C LYS A 83 -13.29 -15.90 19.71
N ALA A 84 -13.23 -16.56 18.56
CA ALA A 84 -11.98 -16.97 17.93
C ALA A 84 -12.08 -16.91 16.39
N LEU A 85 -10.95 -17.17 15.74
CA LEU A 85 -10.91 -17.44 14.31
C LEU A 85 -11.63 -18.76 14.00
N THR A 86 -12.46 -18.79 12.96
CA THR A 86 -13.04 -20.03 12.43
C THR A 86 -12.10 -20.73 11.44
N HIS A 87 -11.11 -19.99 10.91
CA HIS A 87 -10.02 -20.52 10.11
C HIS A 87 -8.76 -19.65 10.35
N PRO A 88 -7.55 -20.25 10.42
CA PRO A 88 -6.31 -19.47 10.51
C PRO A 88 -6.19 -18.43 9.38
N ILE A 89 -5.62 -17.26 9.67
CA ILE A 89 -5.50 -16.19 8.68
C ILE A 89 -4.56 -16.64 7.56
N LEU A 90 -5.06 -16.68 6.32
CA LEU A 90 -4.30 -17.12 5.16
C LEU A 90 -3.20 -16.11 4.78
N ASP A 91 -2.03 -16.61 4.40
CA ASP A 91 -1.02 -15.84 3.70
C ASP A 91 -1.51 -15.48 2.29
N TYR A 92 -1.55 -14.19 1.95
CA TYR A 92 -1.96 -13.74 0.63
C TYR A 92 -0.96 -14.09 -0.47
N GLU A 93 0.25 -14.55 -0.15
CA GLU A 93 1.27 -14.97 -1.12
C GLU A 93 1.06 -16.43 -1.58
N GLN A 94 -0.20 -16.85 -1.71
CA GLN A 94 -0.61 -18.18 -2.15
C GLN A 94 -1.51 -18.10 -3.36
N GLU A 95 -1.25 -18.98 -4.34
CA GLU A 95 -2.11 -19.13 -5.50
C GLU A 95 -3.18 -20.19 -5.24
N PRO A 96 -4.48 -19.87 -5.39
CA PRO A 96 -5.52 -20.88 -5.49
C PRO A 96 -5.17 -21.93 -6.55
N PRO A 97 -5.34 -23.24 -6.27
CA PRO A 97 -5.08 -24.30 -7.25
C PRO A 97 -5.81 -24.05 -8.57
N ALA A 98 -5.16 -24.35 -9.69
CA ALA A 98 -5.63 -23.97 -11.03
C ALA A 98 -7.07 -24.45 -11.33
N GLU A 99 -7.41 -25.66 -10.89
CA GLU A 99 -8.74 -26.22 -11.03
C GLU A 99 -9.81 -25.46 -10.24
N ILE A 100 -9.44 -24.88 -9.10
CA ILE A 100 -10.31 -24.02 -8.29
C ILE A 100 -10.37 -22.62 -8.89
N ALA A 101 -9.23 -22.07 -9.30
CA ALA A 101 -9.13 -20.76 -9.95
C ALA A 101 -10.15 -20.61 -11.09
N VAL A 102 -10.21 -21.59 -12.00
CA VAL A 102 -11.19 -21.62 -13.11
C VAL A 102 -12.65 -21.49 -12.62
N ARG A 103 -12.98 -22.03 -11.43
CA ARG A 103 -14.32 -21.97 -10.85
C ARG A 103 -14.59 -20.73 -10.00
N ILE A 104 -13.57 -20.04 -9.50
CA ILE A 104 -13.80 -18.84 -8.68
C ILE A 104 -13.63 -17.56 -9.50
N ASP A 105 -12.76 -17.59 -10.52
CA ASP A 105 -12.43 -16.40 -11.30
C ASP A 105 -13.62 -15.87 -12.11
N HIS A 106 -14.55 -16.73 -12.52
CA HIS A 106 -15.77 -16.31 -13.22
C HIS A 106 -16.79 -15.59 -12.31
N ARG A 107 -16.56 -15.61 -10.99
CA ARG A 107 -17.40 -14.93 -9.99
C ARG A 107 -16.85 -13.56 -9.64
N ILE A 108 -15.62 -13.24 -10.08
CA ILE A 108 -15.00 -11.94 -9.84
C ILE A 108 -15.77 -10.87 -10.63
N PRO A 109 -16.15 -9.74 -10.01
CA PRO A 109 -16.83 -8.65 -10.70
C PRO A 109 -15.98 -8.03 -11.80
N ASP A 110 -16.65 -7.37 -12.75
CA ASP A 110 -15.97 -6.60 -13.80
C ASP A 110 -15.11 -5.49 -13.21
N PHE A 111 -13.99 -5.19 -13.88
CA PHE A 111 -13.09 -4.10 -13.48
C PHE A 111 -13.81 -2.76 -13.40
N ALA A 112 -14.78 -2.49 -14.28
CA ALA A 112 -15.53 -1.24 -14.29
C ALA A 112 -16.38 -1.01 -13.03
N GLU A 113 -16.74 -2.08 -12.30
CA GLU A 113 -17.48 -2.00 -11.06
C GLU A 113 -16.56 -1.65 -9.88
N THR A 114 -15.48 -2.41 -9.74
CA THR A 114 -14.64 -2.41 -8.53
C THR A 114 -13.34 -1.63 -8.69
N PHE A 115 -12.90 -1.39 -9.94
CA PHE A 115 -11.57 -0.91 -10.31
C PHE A 115 -10.44 -1.70 -9.64
N SER A 116 -10.71 -2.97 -9.35
CA SER A 116 -9.75 -3.92 -8.80
C SER A 116 -9.33 -4.86 -9.92
N PRO A 117 -8.10 -4.75 -10.46
CA PRO A 117 -7.64 -5.67 -11.48
C PRO A 117 -7.48 -7.06 -10.87
N ARG A 118 -7.51 -8.08 -11.73
CA ARG A 118 -7.18 -9.44 -11.31
C ARG A 118 -5.67 -9.53 -11.08
N LEU A 119 -5.29 -9.67 -9.82
CA LEU A 119 -3.91 -9.84 -9.39
C LEU A 119 -3.60 -11.33 -9.13
N PRO A 120 -2.34 -11.76 -9.26
CA PRO A 120 -1.94 -13.12 -8.91
C PRO A 120 -2.04 -13.37 -7.41
N LEU A 121 -1.91 -14.64 -7.02
CA LEU A 121 -1.94 -15.08 -5.62
C LEU A 121 -3.26 -14.67 -4.92
N GLY A 122 -3.19 -14.32 -3.64
CA GLY A 122 -4.26 -13.76 -2.83
C GLY A 122 -4.25 -12.23 -2.76
N PHE A 123 -3.60 -11.53 -3.70
CA PHE A 123 -3.53 -10.06 -3.68
C PHE A 123 -4.90 -9.36 -3.85
N ASN A 124 -5.90 -10.08 -4.36
CA ASN A 124 -7.31 -9.71 -4.16
C ASN A 124 -7.91 -10.66 -3.12
N TYR A 125 -8.17 -10.18 -1.91
CA TYR A 125 -8.62 -11.09 -0.86
C TYR A 125 -10.06 -11.59 -1.03
N GLY A 126 -10.90 -10.94 -1.85
CA GLY A 126 -12.18 -11.52 -2.26
C GLY A 126 -12.02 -12.80 -3.08
N ARG A 127 -10.97 -12.88 -3.93
CA ARG A 127 -10.62 -14.13 -4.63
C ARG A 127 -10.13 -15.19 -3.65
N HIS A 128 -9.40 -14.78 -2.63
CA HIS A 128 -8.91 -15.68 -1.57
C HIS A 128 -10.05 -16.18 -0.67
N MET A 129 -11.07 -15.35 -0.42
CA MET A 129 -12.31 -15.74 0.26
C MET A 129 -13.10 -16.76 -0.57
N LEU A 130 -13.25 -16.54 -1.89
CA LEU A 130 -13.86 -17.52 -2.79
C LEU A 130 -13.12 -18.87 -2.77
N TRP A 131 -11.78 -18.83 -2.77
CA TRP A 131 -10.99 -20.05 -2.65
C TRP A 131 -11.26 -20.77 -1.33
N LEU A 132 -11.17 -20.06 -0.20
CA LEU A 132 -11.39 -20.65 1.11
C LEU A 132 -12.82 -21.22 1.23
N GLN A 133 -13.84 -20.52 0.75
CA GLN A 133 -15.22 -20.99 0.78
C GLN A 133 -15.44 -22.27 -0.05
N GLN A 134 -14.67 -22.47 -1.11
CA GLN A 134 -14.72 -23.70 -1.93
C GLN A 134 -14.08 -24.91 -1.24
N VAL A 135 -13.03 -24.70 -0.44
CA VAL A 135 -12.25 -25.79 0.18
C VAL A 135 -12.63 -26.06 1.63
N ASP A 136 -13.13 -25.05 2.34
CA ASP A 136 -13.61 -25.10 3.71
C ASP A 136 -14.87 -24.21 3.86
N PRO A 137 -16.03 -24.67 3.38
CA PRO A 137 -17.29 -23.92 3.52
C PRO A 137 -17.72 -23.77 5.00
N ASP A 138 -17.30 -24.69 5.87
CA ASP A 138 -17.64 -24.67 7.30
C ASP A 138 -16.99 -23.46 8.00
N ALA A 139 -15.79 -23.05 7.56
CA ALA A 139 -15.15 -21.82 8.05
C ALA A 139 -16.05 -20.59 7.89
N PHE A 140 -16.77 -20.47 6.77
CA PHE A 140 -17.70 -19.37 6.52
C PHE A 140 -19.04 -19.56 7.22
N SER A 141 -19.58 -20.78 7.26
CA SER A 141 -20.88 -21.01 7.94
C SER A 141 -20.79 -20.81 9.45
N ASN A 142 -19.62 -21.08 10.04
CA ASN A 142 -19.36 -20.87 11.46
C ASN A 142 -19.01 -19.41 11.79
N ALA A 143 -18.60 -18.62 10.80
CA ALA A 143 -18.23 -17.23 11.00
C ALA A 143 -19.47 -16.35 11.19
N THR A 144 -19.45 -15.53 12.22
CA THR A 144 -20.41 -14.45 12.45
C THR A 144 -19.92 -13.13 11.86
N SER A 145 -18.62 -12.98 11.64
CA SER A 145 -18.06 -11.78 11.01
C SER A 145 -16.86 -12.06 10.11
N ILE A 146 -16.81 -11.33 9.00
CA ILE A 146 -15.64 -11.19 8.11
C ILE A 146 -14.98 -9.86 8.45
N LEU A 147 -13.73 -9.90 8.90
CA LEU A 147 -12.97 -8.72 9.31
C LEU A 147 -11.78 -8.51 8.38
N GLY A 148 -11.53 -7.25 8.01
CA GLY A 148 -10.25 -6.85 7.46
C GLY A 148 -9.11 -7.05 8.46
N TYR A 149 -7.88 -7.17 8.00
CA TYR A 149 -6.74 -7.46 8.88
C TYR A 149 -6.55 -6.47 10.05
N PRO A 150 -6.53 -5.14 9.86
CA PRO A 150 -6.42 -4.21 10.99
C PRO A 150 -7.65 -4.26 11.92
N GLN A 151 -8.86 -4.48 11.37
CA GLN A 151 -10.09 -4.62 12.16
C GLN A 151 -10.07 -5.88 13.02
N TYR A 152 -9.54 -6.98 12.49
CA TYR A 152 -9.34 -8.22 13.25
C TYR A 152 -8.48 -7.97 14.49
N TRP A 153 -7.37 -7.25 14.33
CA TRP A 153 -6.48 -6.97 15.46
C TRP A 153 -7.09 -5.99 16.47
N SER A 154 -7.78 -4.95 16.02
CA SER A 154 -8.52 -4.09 16.95
C SER A 154 -9.60 -4.88 17.71
N TRP A 155 -10.33 -5.77 17.04
CA TRP A 155 -11.28 -6.68 17.69
C TRP A 155 -10.59 -7.60 18.70
N ARG A 156 -9.47 -8.21 18.32
CA ARG A 156 -8.69 -9.12 19.15
C ARG A 156 -8.17 -8.44 20.42
N LEU A 157 -7.84 -7.16 20.33
CA LEU A 157 -7.42 -6.32 21.45
C LEU A 157 -8.57 -5.83 22.33
N GLY A 158 -9.84 -6.11 21.99
CA GLY A 158 -11.01 -5.78 22.82
C GLY A 158 -12.00 -4.79 22.19
N GLY A 159 -11.85 -4.46 20.91
CA GLY A 159 -12.85 -3.72 20.14
C GLY A 159 -14.05 -4.60 19.76
N ARG A 160 -15.20 -3.97 19.46
CA ARG A 160 -16.31 -4.65 18.78
C ARG A 160 -15.99 -4.90 17.30
N PRO A 161 -16.58 -5.92 16.64
CA PRO A 161 -16.38 -6.14 15.21
C PRO A 161 -16.96 -4.96 14.41
N VAL A 162 -16.15 -4.43 13.48
CA VAL A 162 -16.50 -3.32 12.59
C VAL A 162 -15.83 -3.54 11.23
N SER A 163 -16.36 -2.90 10.19
CA SER A 163 -15.69 -2.76 8.90
C SER A 163 -15.11 -1.35 8.76
N GLU A 164 -14.06 -1.23 7.95
CA GLU A 164 -13.45 0.06 7.61
C GLU A 164 -13.26 0.14 6.09
N VAL A 165 -13.70 1.25 5.50
CA VAL A 165 -13.86 1.37 4.06
C VAL A 165 -12.53 1.39 3.33
N SER A 166 -11.49 2.00 3.91
CA SER A 166 -10.18 2.09 3.28
C SER A 166 -9.51 0.72 3.10
N TYR A 167 -9.82 -0.22 3.99
CA TYR A 167 -9.37 -1.60 3.89
C TYR A 167 -10.14 -2.40 2.82
N LEU A 168 -11.47 -2.23 2.76
CA LEU A 168 -12.30 -2.83 1.70
C LEU A 168 -11.92 -2.30 0.32
N GLY A 169 -11.59 -1.03 0.22
CA GLY A 169 -11.18 -0.38 -1.03
C GLY A 169 -9.82 -0.81 -1.56
N CYS A 170 -9.01 -1.56 -0.80
CA CYS A 170 -7.68 -2.01 -1.25
C CYS A 170 -7.79 -3.20 -2.20
N HIS A 171 -8.15 -2.93 -3.47
CA HIS A 171 -8.23 -3.89 -4.58
C HIS A 171 -8.72 -5.29 -4.16
N SER A 172 -9.83 -5.32 -3.42
CA SER A 172 -10.34 -6.52 -2.75
C SER A 172 -11.31 -7.34 -3.61
N HIS A 173 -11.86 -6.73 -4.67
CA HIS A 173 -13.09 -7.10 -5.36
C HIS A 173 -14.38 -7.01 -4.52
N LEU A 174 -14.33 -6.57 -3.25
CA LEU A 174 -15.49 -6.53 -2.34
C LEU A 174 -16.17 -5.17 -2.27
N TRP A 175 -15.60 -4.13 -2.87
CA TRP A 175 -16.09 -2.76 -2.80
C TRP A 175 -16.29 -2.19 -4.21
N ALA A 176 -17.39 -1.47 -4.40
CA ALA A 176 -17.70 -0.72 -5.62
C ALA A 176 -17.52 0.79 -5.35
N PRO A 177 -16.37 1.40 -5.72
CA PRO A 177 -16.04 2.77 -5.31
C PRO A 177 -17.05 3.84 -5.78
N ARG A 178 -17.70 3.63 -6.92
CA ARG A 178 -18.72 4.57 -7.46
C ARG A 178 -20.00 4.55 -6.63
N GLU A 179 -20.45 3.35 -6.27
CA GLU A 179 -21.68 3.15 -5.48
C GLU A 179 -21.46 3.45 -4.00
N ARG A 180 -20.20 3.43 -3.54
CA ARG A 180 -19.83 3.53 -2.12
C ARG A 180 -20.55 2.48 -1.27
N ASP A 181 -20.65 1.28 -1.83
CA ASP A 181 -21.22 0.10 -1.19
C ASP A 181 -20.39 -1.13 -1.57
N TYR A 182 -20.74 -2.27 -0.96
CA TYR A 182 -20.18 -3.56 -1.35
C TYR A 182 -20.40 -3.85 -2.83
N SER A 183 -19.47 -4.61 -3.42
CA SER A 183 -19.61 -5.09 -4.80
C SER A 183 -20.65 -6.19 -4.92
N SER A 184 -21.04 -6.47 -6.16
CA SER A 184 -21.88 -7.58 -6.57
C SER A 184 -21.39 -8.94 -6.07
N LEU A 185 -20.09 -9.11 -5.85
CA LEU A 185 -19.51 -10.34 -5.29
C LEU A 185 -20.01 -10.60 -3.86
N VAL A 186 -20.05 -9.58 -3.00
CA VAL A 186 -20.48 -9.74 -1.60
C VAL A 186 -21.93 -10.17 -1.51
N ASP A 187 -22.78 -9.60 -2.36
CA ASP A 187 -24.20 -9.98 -2.43
C ASP A 187 -24.38 -11.38 -3.04
N ALA A 188 -23.66 -11.71 -4.12
CA ALA A 188 -23.74 -13.01 -4.79
C ALA A 188 -23.30 -14.18 -3.90
N GLU A 189 -22.31 -13.97 -3.02
CA GLU A 189 -21.86 -14.98 -2.05
C GLU A 189 -22.65 -15.00 -0.74
N GLY A 190 -23.60 -14.06 -0.55
CA GLY A 190 -24.35 -13.94 0.69
C GLY A 190 -23.51 -13.46 1.88
N TRP A 191 -22.34 -12.87 1.63
CA TRP A 191 -21.41 -12.44 2.68
C TRP A 191 -21.87 -11.18 3.42
N ARG A 192 -22.80 -10.41 2.85
CA ARG A 192 -23.25 -9.13 3.43
C ARG A 192 -23.73 -9.26 4.88
N GLY A 193 -24.40 -10.36 5.23
CA GLY A 193 -24.86 -10.63 6.60
C GLY A 193 -23.73 -10.89 7.61
N GLN A 194 -22.52 -11.21 7.12
CA GLN A 194 -21.31 -11.40 7.93
C GLN A 194 -20.40 -10.18 7.91
N MET A 195 -20.71 -9.14 7.14
CA MET A 195 -19.92 -7.90 7.14
C MET A 195 -20.42 -6.98 8.26
N PRO A 196 -19.58 -6.63 9.26
CA PRO A 196 -20.01 -5.76 10.35
C PRO A 196 -20.34 -4.34 9.90
N ALA A 197 -20.95 -3.56 10.78
CA ALA A 197 -21.22 -2.14 10.53
C ALA A 197 -19.92 -1.37 10.29
N PHE A 198 -19.98 -0.39 9.39
CA PHE A 198 -18.86 0.51 9.12
C PHE A 198 -18.63 1.48 10.28
N GLU A 199 -17.35 1.64 10.64
CA GLU A 199 -16.88 2.72 11.49
C GLU A 199 -15.70 3.40 10.79
N ARG A 200 -15.53 4.70 11.00
CA ARG A 200 -14.38 5.43 10.44
C ARG A 200 -13.10 4.93 11.09
N ALA A 201 -12.01 4.89 10.33
CA ALA A 201 -10.67 4.70 10.89
C ALA A 201 -10.41 5.71 12.02
N GLY A 202 -9.81 5.23 13.12
CA GLY A 202 -9.54 6.03 14.31
C GLY A 202 -10.72 6.14 15.30
N ALA A 203 -11.96 5.77 14.94
CA ALA A 203 -13.07 5.77 15.89
C ALA A 203 -12.82 4.83 17.07
N VAL A 204 -13.26 5.19 18.29
CA VAL A 204 -13.16 4.29 19.45
C VAL A 204 -14.24 3.22 19.35
N ILE A 205 -13.82 1.95 19.29
CA ILE A 205 -14.69 0.79 19.11
C ILE A 205 -14.69 -0.17 20.30
N GLY A 206 -13.94 0.16 21.35
CA GLY A 206 -13.93 -0.56 22.61
C GLY A 206 -12.96 0.08 23.60
N GLU A 207 -12.95 -0.45 24.81
CA GLU A 207 -12.00 -0.07 25.84
C GLU A 207 -11.53 -1.32 26.58
N ARG A 208 -10.25 -1.39 26.93
CA ARG A 208 -9.69 -2.54 27.65
C ARG A 208 -8.60 -2.12 28.63
N ARG A 209 -8.53 -2.83 29.76
CA ARG A 209 -7.41 -2.75 30.70
C ARG A 209 -6.27 -3.64 30.25
N PHE A 210 -5.05 -3.11 30.28
CA PHE A 210 -3.82 -3.84 29.99
C PHE A 210 -2.91 -3.79 31.23
N GLY A 211 -2.16 -4.85 31.48
CA GLY A 211 -1.28 -4.92 32.67
C GLY A 211 -2.02 -4.66 33.98
N ASN A 212 -1.34 -4.01 34.91
CA ASN A 212 -1.86 -3.71 36.25
C ASN A 212 -2.46 -2.28 36.38
N THR A 213 -2.79 -1.62 35.26
CA THR A 213 -3.42 -0.29 35.33
C THR A 213 -4.92 -0.37 35.66
N GLU A 214 -5.37 0.55 36.52
CA GLU A 214 -6.79 0.71 36.87
C GLU A 214 -7.60 1.33 35.71
N ARG A 215 -6.93 2.00 34.78
CA ARG A 215 -7.55 2.72 33.65
C ARG A 215 -7.66 1.81 32.43
N SER A 216 -8.87 1.74 31.85
CA SER A 216 -9.06 1.21 30.50
C SER A 216 -8.52 2.20 29.46
N ILE A 217 -7.87 1.69 28.42
CA ILE A 217 -7.42 2.49 27.28
C ILE A 217 -8.38 2.30 26.09
N ALA A 218 -8.47 3.30 25.22
CA ALA A 218 -9.29 3.24 24.02
C ALA A 218 -8.72 2.23 23.01
N ILE A 219 -9.60 1.42 22.40
CA ILE A 219 -9.29 0.59 21.25
C ILE A 219 -9.87 1.27 20.02
N HIS A 220 -9.00 1.72 19.11
CA HIS A 220 -9.40 2.43 17.91
C HIS A 220 -9.64 1.46 16.73
N ASN A 221 -10.58 1.80 15.86
CA ASN A 221 -10.78 1.11 14.58
C ASN A 221 -9.56 1.32 13.69
N GLY A 222 -8.91 0.24 13.29
CA GLY A 222 -7.68 0.28 12.51
C GLY A 222 -7.88 0.77 11.07
N VAL A 223 -6.78 0.84 10.34
CA VAL A 223 -6.71 1.41 8.98
C VAL A 223 -5.76 0.62 8.08
N HIS A 224 -5.97 0.66 6.77
CA HIS A 224 -5.00 0.17 5.79
C HIS A 224 -3.73 1.03 5.78
N ASP A 225 -2.55 0.39 5.77
CA ASP A 225 -1.25 1.07 5.89
C ASP A 225 -1.02 2.22 4.89
N SER A 226 -1.33 1.99 3.61
CA SER A 226 -1.10 2.96 2.53
C SER A 226 -2.08 4.12 2.63
N ASN A 227 -3.31 3.85 3.10
CA ASN A 227 -4.30 4.89 3.37
C ASN A 227 -3.94 5.72 4.61
N ALA A 228 -3.33 5.10 5.62
CA ALA A 228 -2.78 5.83 6.76
C ALA A 228 -1.67 6.80 6.31
N ALA A 229 -0.72 6.33 5.50
CA ALA A 229 0.33 7.18 4.95
C ALA A 229 -0.23 8.32 4.09
N LEU A 230 -1.22 8.05 3.23
CA LEU A 230 -1.92 9.09 2.46
C LEU A 230 -2.61 10.12 3.37
N TYR A 231 -3.26 9.65 4.43
CA TYR A 231 -3.95 10.51 5.39
C TYR A 231 -2.99 11.46 6.12
N ALA A 232 -1.79 10.98 6.47
CA ALA A 232 -0.76 11.76 7.13
C ALA A 232 -0.40 13.06 6.36
N TYR A 233 -0.47 13.02 5.03
CA TYR A 233 -0.23 14.19 4.18
C TYR A 233 -1.50 14.99 3.89
N ARG A 234 -2.62 14.33 3.56
CA ARG A 234 -3.88 15.03 3.21
C ARG A 234 -4.40 15.92 4.32
N ARG A 235 -4.23 15.52 5.58
CA ARG A 235 -4.68 16.30 6.74
C ARG A 235 -3.89 17.61 6.96
N GLN A 236 -2.74 17.79 6.29
CA GLN A 236 -1.88 18.96 6.49
C GLN A 236 -2.32 20.20 5.70
N GLY A 237 -3.42 20.12 4.92
CA GLY A 237 -3.97 21.28 4.22
C GLY A 237 -3.12 21.76 3.03
N LEU A 238 -2.35 20.86 2.41
CA LEU A 238 -1.48 21.15 1.27
C LEU A 238 -2.23 21.35 -0.07
N GLY A 239 -3.57 21.27 -0.04
CA GLY A 239 -4.41 21.25 -1.23
C GLY A 239 -4.44 19.87 -1.90
N PRO A 240 -4.90 19.78 -3.16
CA PRO A 240 -4.86 18.54 -3.93
C PRO A 240 -3.41 18.08 -4.13
N LEU A 241 -3.17 16.77 -3.95
CA LEU A 241 -1.82 16.20 -3.96
C LEU A 241 -1.81 14.77 -4.50
N THR A 242 -0.66 14.39 -5.06
CA THR A 242 -0.31 13.02 -5.43
C THR A 242 0.76 12.52 -4.48
N VAL A 243 0.62 11.29 -3.97
CA VAL A 243 1.65 10.64 -3.16
C VAL A 243 2.35 9.56 -3.98
N VAL A 244 3.67 9.59 -4.02
CA VAL A 244 4.53 8.55 -4.58
C VAL A 244 5.24 7.87 -3.42
N SER A 245 4.76 6.69 -3.02
CA SER A 245 5.45 5.86 -2.03
C SER A 245 6.47 4.96 -2.73
N THR A 246 7.70 4.93 -2.22
CA THR A 246 8.83 4.22 -2.84
C THR A 246 9.42 3.16 -1.91
N GLY A 247 8.77 1.99 -1.87
CA GLY A 247 9.21 0.79 -1.17
C GLY A 247 9.59 -0.32 -2.15
N THR A 248 9.35 -1.58 -1.75
CA THR A 248 9.43 -2.74 -2.67
C THR A 248 8.58 -2.49 -3.92
N TRP A 249 7.36 -1.99 -3.69
CA TRP A 249 6.51 -1.40 -4.72
C TRP A 249 6.68 0.11 -4.70
N VAL A 250 6.64 0.69 -5.90
CA VAL A 250 6.34 2.09 -6.08
C VAL A 250 4.84 2.20 -6.32
N VAL A 251 4.17 3.02 -5.51
CA VAL A 251 2.71 3.22 -5.54
C VAL A 251 2.46 4.71 -5.71
N VAL A 252 1.78 5.10 -6.79
CA VAL A 252 1.42 6.48 -7.10
C VAL A 252 -0.07 6.64 -6.90
N LEU A 253 -0.47 7.44 -5.92
CA LEU A 253 -1.87 7.68 -5.54
C LEU A 253 -2.26 9.12 -5.90
N ASN A 254 -3.23 9.29 -6.80
CA ASN A 254 -3.74 10.59 -7.20
C ASN A 254 -5.28 10.64 -7.09
N PRO A 255 -5.83 11.14 -5.96
CA PRO A 255 -7.28 11.30 -5.77
C PRO A 255 -8.00 12.10 -6.86
N ASP A 256 -7.31 12.99 -7.57
CA ASP A 256 -7.91 13.85 -8.61
C ASP A 256 -8.01 13.17 -9.99
N CYS A 257 -7.41 11.99 -10.16
CA CYS A 257 -7.45 11.28 -11.43
C CYS A 257 -8.89 10.81 -11.74
N PRO A 258 -9.44 11.07 -12.94
CA PRO A 258 -10.72 10.50 -13.34
C PRO A 258 -10.66 8.97 -13.36
N LEU A 259 -11.67 8.29 -12.81
CA LEU A 259 -11.72 6.83 -12.80
C LEU A 259 -11.74 6.23 -14.22
N GLU A 260 -12.25 6.98 -15.20
CA GLU A 260 -12.29 6.60 -16.61
C GLU A 260 -10.90 6.56 -17.28
N ALA A 261 -9.88 7.16 -16.65
CA ALA A 261 -8.50 7.11 -17.13
C ALA A 261 -7.80 5.79 -16.77
N LEU A 262 -8.39 4.97 -15.89
CA LEU A 262 -7.75 3.76 -15.38
C LEU A 262 -7.81 2.61 -16.39
N ASP A 263 -6.65 2.00 -16.62
CA ASP A 263 -6.44 0.88 -17.53
C ASP A 263 -6.02 -0.36 -16.73
N SER A 264 -6.87 -1.40 -16.74
CA SER A 264 -6.63 -2.65 -16.00
C SER A 264 -5.36 -3.38 -16.44
N GLU A 265 -4.90 -3.15 -17.68
CA GLU A 265 -3.71 -3.79 -18.23
C GLU A 265 -2.41 -3.08 -17.83
N ARG A 266 -2.51 -1.94 -17.11
CA ARG A 266 -1.36 -1.10 -16.72
C ARG A 266 -1.14 -1.04 -15.20
N ASP A 267 -1.64 -2.03 -14.47
CA ASP A 267 -1.55 -2.10 -12.99
C ASP A 267 -2.14 -0.82 -12.33
N MET A 268 -3.21 -0.31 -12.94
CA MET A 268 -4.03 0.78 -12.41
C MET A 268 -5.23 0.21 -11.67
N LEU A 269 -5.57 0.84 -10.55
CA LEU A 269 -6.63 0.41 -9.65
C LEU A 269 -7.19 1.58 -8.85
N VAL A 270 -8.25 1.35 -8.08
CA VAL A 270 -8.78 2.33 -7.11
C VAL A 270 -8.60 1.79 -5.71
N ASN A 271 -7.88 2.52 -4.87
CA ASN A 271 -7.97 2.44 -3.42
C ASN A 271 -9.14 3.31 -2.93
N VAL A 272 -9.51 3.22 -1.66
CA VAL A 272 -10.49 4.14 -1.06
C VAL A 272 -9.87 4.77 0.17
N ASP A 273 -10.00 6.09 0.33
CA ASP A 273 -9.50 6.79 1.52
C ASP A 273 -10.40 6.55 2.73
N VAL A 274 -9.93 7.00 3.90
CA VAL A 274 -10.66 6.84 5.18
C VAL A 274 -11.99 7.58 5.25
N ASP A 275 -12.25 8.50 4.32
CA ASP A 275 -13.50 9.27 4.20
C ASP A 275 -14.41 8.71 3.09
N GLY A 276 -14.04 7.57 2.48
CA GLY A 276 -14.83 6.88 1.46
C GLY A 276 -14.63 7.42 0.04
N GLY A 277 -13.67 8.31 -0.19
CA GLY A 277 -13.32 8.85 -1.49
C GLY A 277 -12.47 7.88 -2.32
N PRO A 278 -12.74 7.72 -3.63
CA PRO A 278 -11.88 6.91 -4.48
C PRO A 278 -10.49 7.54 -4.60
N VAL A 279 -9.47 6.69 -4.53
CA VAL A 279 -8.06 7.03 -4.69
C VAL A 279 -7.50 6.21 -5.84
N PRO A 280 -7.65 6.69 -7.08
CA PRO A 280 -6.93 6.18 -8.23
C PRO A 280 -5.46 5.94 -7.89
N THR A 281 -4.96 4.79 -8.30
CA THR A 281 -3.61 4.33 -7.98
C THR A 281 -3.00 3.62 -9.18
N ILE A 282 -1.72 3.82 -9.41
CA ILE A 282 -0.91 3.05 -10.36
C ILE A 282 0.37 2.59 -9.68
N ARG A 283 0.83 1.38 -9.99
CA ARG A 283 1.94 0.75 -9.26
C ARG A 283 2.91 0.04 -10.19
N PHE A 284 4.12 -0.19 -9.70
CA PHE A 284 5.10 -1.13 -10.28
C PHE A 284 6.12 -1.54 -9.21
N MET A 285 6.89 -2.61 -9.41
CA MET A 285 7.82 -3.12 -8.39
C MET A 285 9.15 -2.34 -8.33
N GLY A 286 9.11 -1.00 -8.28
CA GLY A 286 10.29 -0.16 -8.46
C GLY A 286 11.46 -0.46 -7.52
N GLY A 287 11.22 -0.83 -6.26
CA GLY A 287 12.31 -1.23 -5.34
C GLY A 287 12.96 -2.56 -5.73
N ARG A 288 12.16 -3.54 -6.17
CA ARG A 288 12.67 -4.81 -6.68
C ARG A 288 13.48 -4.61 -7.96
N GLU A 289 12.94 -3.83 -8.89
CA GLU A 289 13.59 -3.55 -10.17
C GLU A 289 14.87 -2.73 -9.98
N PHE A 290 14.85 -1.75 -9.07
CA PHE A 290 16.06 -1.03 -8.67
C PHE A 290 17.15 -1.98 -8.17
N ALA A 291 16.81 -2.92 -7.29
CA ALA A 291 17.77 -3.89 -6.76
C ALA A 291 18.36 -4.78 -7.87
N VAL A 292 17.54 -5.22 -8.82
CA VAL A 292 18.00 -6.01 -9.97
C VAL A 292 18.92 -5.20 -10.88
N ILE A 293 18.51 -4.01 -11.30
CA ILE A 293 19.25 -3.15 -12.25
C ILE A 293 20.57 -2.69 -11.62
N SER A 294 20.55 -2.27 -10.35
CA SER A 294 21.73 -1.79 -9.63
C SER A 294 22.71 -2.88 -9.23
N GLY A 295 22.27 -4.15 -9.22
CA GLY A 295 23.07 -5.27 -8.70
C GLY A 295 23.17 -5.28 -7.18
N GLY A 296 22.11 -4.85 -6.49
CA GLY A 296 22.05 -4.79 -5.02
C GLY A 296 22.86 -3.65 -4.42
N TRP A 297 23.06 -2.54 -5.15
CA TRP A 297 23.82 -1.38 -4.69
C TRP A 297 23.29 -0.87 -3.34
N GLN A 298 24.21 -0.51 -2.44
CA GLN A 298 23.91 0.07 -1.14
C GLN A 298 24.64 1.41 -0.96
N GLY A 299 23.96 2.39 -0.36
CA GLY A 299 24.53 3.71 -0.08
C GLY A 299 24.30 4.74 -1.18
N ALA A 300 24.91 5.93 -0.99
CA ALA A 300 24.69 7.08 -1.86
C ALA A 300 25.17 6.83 -3.29
N ILE A 301 24.38 7.25 -4.28
CA ILE A 301 24.73 7.19 -5.70
C ILE A 301 25.57 8.42 -6.03
N PRO A 302 26.80 8.28 -6.54
CA PRO A 302 27.61 9.43 -6.94
C PRO A 302 26.93 10.21 -8.07
N LEU A 303 26.76 11.52 -7.90
CA LEU A 303 26.09 12.37 -8.90
C LEU A 303 26.80 12.34 -10.26
N GLY A 304 28.14 12.25 -10.27
CA GLY A 304 28.91 12.12 -11.49
C GLY A 304 28.57 10.86 -12.30
N SER A 305 28.20 9.76 -11.64
CA SER A 305 27.80 8.52 -12.32
C SER A 305 26.45 8.67 -13.03
N ILE A 306 25.55 9.53 -12.52
CA ILE A 306 24.28 9.87 -13.18
C ILE A 306 24.55 10.65 -14.45
N GLN A 307 25.37 11.71 -14.40
CA GLN A 307 25.72 12.47 -15.60
C GLN A 307 26.43 11.59 -16.64
N GLN A 308 27.37 10.73 -16.22
CA GLN A 308 28.04 9.79 -17.12
C GLN A 308 27.08 8.78 -17.76
N ALA A 309 26.07 8.31 -17.03
CA ALA A 309 25.06 7.41 -17.58
C ALA A 309 24.18 8.11 -18.63
N LEU A 310 23.80 9.37 -18.38
CA LEU A 310 23.07 10.21 -19.31
C LEU A 310 23.88 10.49 -20.58
N ASP A 311 25.14 10.92 -20.44
CA ASP A 311 26.03 11.24 -21.56
C ASP A 311 26.32 10.02 -22.45
N ALA A 312 26.41 8.82 -21.84
CA ALA A 312 26.62 7.57 -22.53
C ALA A 312 25.33 6.96 -23.13
N GLY A 313 24.15 7.51 -22.80
CA GLY A 313 22.86 6.94 -23.20
C GLY A 313 22.59 5.54 -22.62
N LEU A 314 23.13 5.26 -21.43
CA LEU A 314 22.92 3.97 -20.74
C LEU A 314 21.52 3.93 -20.16
N MET A 315 20.65 3.04 -20.65
CA MET A 315 19.24 2.95 -20.25
C MET A 315 18.88 1.56 -19.78
N ALA A 316 18.09 1.46 -18.71
CA ALA A 316 17.31 0.27 -18.41
C ALA A 316 15.91 0.42 -19.03
N LEU A 317 15.48 -0.59 -19.77
CA LEU A 317 14.14 -0.69 -20.34
C LEU A 317 13.33 -1.72 -19.53
N PRO A 318 12.06 -1.43 -19.20
CA PRO A 318 11.19 -2.35 -18.46
C PRO A 318 10.97 -3.65 -19.25
N SER A 319 10.57 -4.75 -18.61
CA SER A 319 10.32 -4.89 -17.16
C SER A 319 11.29 -5.83 -16.47
N PHE A 320 11.80 -5.45 -15.29
CA PHE A 320 12.67 -6.31 -14.48
C PHE A 320 11.91 -7.10 -13.39
N ALA A 321 10.59 -6.92 -13.29
CA ALA A 321 9.73 -7.64 -12.36
C ALA A 321 8.29 -7.76 -12.92
N PRO A 322 7.47 -8.71 -12.43
CA PRO A 322 6.07 -8.80 -12.82
C PRO A 322 5.26 -7.55 -12.41
N GLY A 323 4.21 -7.22 -13.18
CA GLY A 323 3.34 -6.08 -12.94
C GLY A 323 3.86 -4.76 -13.53
N GLY A 324 3.19 -3.66 -13.21
CA GLY A 324 3.55 -2.33 -13.70
C GLY A 324 2.86 -1.88 -15.00
N PRO A 325 3.00 -0.60 -15.36
CA PRO A 325 2.39 -0.01 -16.56
C PRO A 325 2.98 -0.52 -17.88
N ILE A 326 4.15 -1.18 -17.82
CA ILE A 326 4.81 -1.82 -18.96
C ILE A 326 5.30 -3.19 -18.48
N SER A 327 4.48 -4.22 -18.69
CA SER A 327 4.71 -5.58 -18.17
C SER A 327 4.85 -6.65 -19.26
N ASP A 328 4.73 -6.27 -20.53
CA ASP A 328 4.64 -7.14 -21.71
C ASP A 328 6.00 -7.69 -22.21
N ARG A 329 7.10 -7.42 -21.50
CA ARG A 329 8.46 -7.66 -21.98
C ARG A 329 9.46 -7.86 -20.86
N SER A 330 10.57 -8.52 -21.20
CA SER A 330 11.72 -8.69 -20.31
C SER A 330 12.63 -7.46 -20.35
N GLY A 331 13.10 -7.04 -19.19
CA GLY A 331 13.95 -5.87 -19.04
C GLY A 331 15.37 -6.08 -19.59
N GLU A 332 15.94 -5.00 -20.09
CA GLU A 332 17.27 -4.96 -20.71
C GLU A 332 18.00 -3.67 -20.37
N ILE A 333 19.33 -3.73 -20.22
CA ILE A 333 20.18 -2.53 -20.15
C ILE A 333 20.85 -2.33 -21.51
N ILE A 334 20.65 -1.17 -22.12
CA ILE A 334 21.20 -0.77 -23.41
C ILE A 334 22.19 0.40 -23.26
N GLY A 335 22.90 0.74 -24.34
CA GLY A 335 23.88 1.84 -24.36
C GLY A 335 25.30 1.44 -23.97
N GLY A 336 25.55 0.14 -23.79
CA GLY A 336 26.85 -0.43 -23.42
C GLY A 336 26.84 -1.10 -22.05
N THR A 337 28.01 -1.49 -21.57
CA THR A 337 28.17 -2.17 -20.27
C THR A 337 28.45 -1.15 -19.16
N PRO A 338 27.52 -0.89 -18.24
CA PRO A 338 27.75 0.04 -17.14
C PRO A 338 28.75 -0.51 -16.11
N SER A 339 29.58 0.37 -15.54
CA SER A 339 30.29 0.10 -14.29
C SER A 339 29.33 -0.08 -13.11
N ALA A 340 29.80 -0.58 -11.96
CA ALA A 340 28.95 -0.77 -10.78
C ALA A 340 28.24 0.52 -10.33
N ALA A 341 28.95 1.66 -10.33
CA ALA A 341 28.35 2.94 -9.96
C ALA A 341 27.36 3.45 -11.02
N GLN A 342 27.63 3.19 -12.31
CA GLN A 342 26.68 3.50 -13.38
C GLN A 342 25.43 2.61 -13.31
N ARG A 343 25.53 1.35 -12.88
CA ARG A 343 24.34 0.50 -12.68
C ARG A 343 23.37 1.09 -11.65
N ALA A 344 23.89 1.61 -10.55
CA ALA A 344 23.07 2.29 -9.54
C ALA A 344 22.42 3.57 -10.09
N ALA A 345 23.17 4.36 -10.87
CA ALA A 345 22.65 5.54 -11.54
C ALA A 345 21.56 5.21 -12.57
N VAL A 346 21.77 4.19 -13.41
CA VAL A 346 20.80 3.70 -14.40
C VAL A 346 19.54 3.19 -13.69
N ALA A 347 19.68 2.49 -12.57
CA ALA A 347 18.55 2.03 -11.77
C ALA A 347 17.72 3.20 -11.21
N LEU A 348 18.36 4.26 -10.70
CA LEU A 348 17.67 5.45 -10.22
C LEU A 348 16.97 6.22 -11.36
N LEU A 349 17.66 6.41 -12.49
CA LEU A 349 17.09 7.03 -13.69
C LEU A 349 15.87 6.24 -14.20
N TYR A 350 15.97 4.91 -14.21
CA TYR A 350 14.85 4.04 -14.58
C TYR A 350 13.63 4.24 -13.67
N VAL A 351 13.83 4.21 -12.34
CA VAL A 351 12.73 4.45 -11.39
C VAL A 351 12.13 5.84 -11.60
N ALA A 352 12.95 6.87 -11.81
CA ALA A 352 12.47 8.22 -12.09
C ALA A 352 11.62 8.28 -13.38
N LEU A 353 12.03 7.59 -14.45
CA LEU A 353 11.28 7.53 -15.70
C LEU A 353 9.98 6.74 -15.59
N MET A 354 9.98 5.63 -14.85
CA MET A 354 8.76 4.86 -14.57
C MET A 354 7.79 5.66 -13.70
N VAL A 355 8.26 6.38 -12.68
CA VAL A 355 7.41 7.28 -11.88
C VAL A 355 6.85 8.42 -12.75
N ASP A 356 7.68 9.05 -13.59
CA ASP A 356 7.24 10.10 -14.51
C ASP A 356 6.17 9.60 -15.51
N LEU A 357 6.31 8.37 -16.02
CA LEU A 357 5.28 7.71 -16.82
C LEU A 357 3.99 7.47 -16.01
N CYS A 358 4.11 6.96 -14.79
CA CYS A 358 2.96 6.74 -13.90
C CYS A 358 2.21 8.03 -13.59
N LEU A 359 2.93 9.12 -13.33
CA LEU A 359 2.35 10.44 -13.08
C LEU A 359 1.56 10.95 -14.30
N ASP A 360 2.04 10.69 -15.53
CA ASP A 360 1.28 11.00 -16.74
C ASP A 360 0.03 10.12 -16.89
N LEU A 361 0.15 8.80 -16.71
CA LEU A 361 -0.96 7.86 -16.86
C LEU A 361 -2.07 8.11 -15.84
N ILE A 362 -1.71 8.58 -14.65
CA ILE A 362 -2.66 8.91 -13.58
C ILE A 362 -3.04 10.40 -13.55
N HIS A 363 -2.76 11.14 -14.62
CA HIS A 363 -3.15 12.54 -14.80
C HIS A 363 -2.76 13.44 -13.60
N SER A 364 -1.55 13.23 -13.06
CA SER A 364 -1.05 14.00 -11.93
C SER A 364 -0.47 15.33 -12.40
N GLU A 365 -1.21 16.41 -12.12
CA GLU A 365 -0.78 17.81 -12.33
C GLU A 365 -0.64 18.60 -11.02
N ASN A 366 -1.05 18.01 -9.90
CA ASN A 366 -1.05 18.63 -8.57
C ASN A 366 0.32 18.49 -7.86
N THR A 367 0.43 18.92 -6.61
CA THR A 367 1.68 18.78 -5.84
C THR A 367 2.01 17.30 -5.62
N VAL A 368 3.25 16.88 -5.90
CA VAL A 368 3.70 15.51 -5.71
C VAL A 368 4.56 15.40 -4.45
N ILE A 369 4.19 14.50 -3.55
CA ILE A 369 5.01 14.13 -2.39
C ILE A 369 5.67 12.80 -2.69
N VAL A 370 7.01 12.75 -2.66
CA VAL A 370 7.79 11.53 -2.85
C VAL A 370 8.32 11.06 -1.50
N ASP A 371 7.85 9.89 -1.09
CA ASP A 371 8.16 9.29 0.21
C ASP A 371 8.78 7.89 0.03
N GLY A 372 9.51 7.40 1.02
CA GLY A 372 10.11 6.06 1.03
C GLY A 372 11.60 6.01 0.64
N GLY A 373 12.15 4.78 0.73
CA GLY A 373 13.59 4.54 0.77
C GLY A 373 14.34 4.84 -0.53
N LEU A 374 13.68 4.80 -1.69
CA LEU A 374 14.33 5.13 -2.97
C LEU A 374 14.57 6.64 -3.13
N ASN A 375 13.90 7.49 -2.35
CA ASN A 375 14.07 8.94 -2.36
C ASN A 375 15.10 9.43 -1.33
N THR A 376 16.14 8.63 -1.06
CA THR A 376 17.19 9.00 -0.10
C THR A 376 17.81 10.35 -0.46
N GLY A 377 17.75 11.31 0.47
CA GLY A 377 18.28 12.67 0.28
C GLY A 377 17.55 13.50 -0.78
N GLY A 378 16.32 13.13 -1.15
CA GLY A 378 15.48 13.88 -2.09
C GLY A 378 15.90 13.76 -3.56
N LEU A 379 16.86 12.89 -3.89
CA LEU A 379 17.45 12.83 -5.23
C LEU A 379 16.46 12.35 -6.30
N LEU A 380 15.61 11.35 -5.98
CA LEU A 380 14.57 10.88 -6.90
C LEU A 380 13.55 11.99 -7.18
N ALA A 381 13.08 12.67 -6.13
CA ALA A 381 12.19 13.82 -6.25
C ALA A 381 12.83 14.96 -7.04
N GLY A 382 14.14 15.20 -6.88
CA GLY A 382 14.88 16.23 -7.62
C GLY A 382 14.96 15.94 -9.11
N LEU A 383 15.16 14.66 -9.50
CA LEU A 383 15.11 14.22 -10.89
C LEU A 383 13.71 14.42 -11.50
N LEU A 384 12.66 14.06 -10.75
CA LEU A 384 11.27 14.25 -11.19
C LEU A 384 10.91 15.74 -11.34
N ALA A 385 11.33 16.58 -10.39
CA ALA A 385 11.16 18.02 -10.47
C ALA A 385 11.89 18.64 -11.68
N GLN A 386 13.04 18.09 -12.07
CA GLN A 386 13.73 18.50 -13.30
C GLN A 386 12.97 18.05 -14.56
N LEU A 387 12.37 16.85 -14.56
CA LEU A 387 11.57 16.32 -15.68
C LEU A 387 10.22 17.05 -15.86
N ARG A 388 9.68 17.60 -14.77
CA ARG A 388 8.34 18.24 -14.72
C ARG A 388 8.44 19.65 -14.11
N PRO A 389 9.07 20.62 -14.79
CA PRO A 389 9.36 21.95 -14.23
C PRO A 389 8.11 22.79 -13.88
N GLY A 390 6.92 22.40 -14.36
CA GLY A 390 5.65 23.07 -14.04
C GLY A 390 4.94 22.50 -12.81
N GLN A 391 5.46 21.45 -12.17
CA GLN A 391 4.81 20.75 -11.06
C GLN A 391 5.66 20.85 -9.79
N THR A 392 5.01 21.02 -8.63
CA THR A 392 5.70 21.10 -7.34
C THR A 392 6.00 19.72 -6.79
N PHE A 393 7.23 19.51 -6.32
CA PHE A 393 7.68 18.28 -5.68
C PHE A 393 8.12 18.55 -4.24
N LEU A 394 7.64 17.70 -3.34
CA LEU A 394 8.01 17.68 -1.93
C LEU A 394 8.60 16.31 -1.56
N GLN A 395 9.45 16.29 -0.54
CA GLN A 395 9.97 15.07 0.07
C GLN A 395 9.19 14.76 1.35
N GLY A 396 8.79 13.50 1.51
CA GLY A 396 8.13 13.03 2.73
C GLY A 396 8.97 13.26 3.99
N ALA A 397 8.30 13.56 5.10
CA ALA A 397 8.95 13.98 6.35
C ALA A 397 9.39 12.79 7.23
N SER A 398 8.72 11.64 7.12
CA SER A 398 8.95 10.48 7.98
C SER A 398 8.93 9.19 7.18
N LEU A 399 9.88 8.30 7.46
CA LEU A 399 9.91 6.94 6.90
C LEU A 399 8.82 6.02 7.50
N GLU A 400 8.12 6.48 8.54
CA GLU A 400 7.09 5.73 9.27
C GLU A 400 5.69 6.32 9.00
N GLY A 401 5.42 6.65 7.73
CA GLY A 401 4.19 7.33 7.29
C GLY A 401 2.89 6.61 7.68
N SER A 402 2.86 5.27 7.58
CA SER A 402 1.70 4.47 7.96
C SER A 402 1.36 4.62 9.44
N ALA A 403 2.35 4.43 10.32
CA ALA A 403 2.17 4.56 11.76
C ALA A 403 1.84 6.01 12.18
N THR A 404 2.47 6.99 11.53
CA THR A 404 2.21 8.43 11.75
C THR A 404 0.77 8.80 11.40
N GLY A 405 0.26 8.31 10.26
CA GLY A 405 -1.12 8.54 9.84
C GLY A 405 -2.15 7.85 10.73
N ALA A 406 -1.88 6.62 11.17
CA ALA A 406 -2.72 5.91 12.11
C ALA A 406 -2.78 6.61 13.47
N ALA A 407 -1.65 7.09 13.99
CA ALA A 407 -1.62 7.93 15.19
C ALA A 407 -2.50 9.17 14.98
N ALA A 408 -2.31 9.91 13.88
CA ALA A 408 -3.07 11.11 13.58
C ALA A 408 -4.59 10.88 13.61
N LEU A 409 -5.07 9.78 13.02
CA LEU A 409 -6.48 9.38 13.04
C LEU A 409 -7.00 9.15 14.47
N ALA A 410 -6.22 8.49 15.32
CA ALA A 410 -6.58 8.21 16.70
C ALA A 410 -6.59 9.47 17.59
N PHE A 411 -5.66 10.41 17.39
CA PHE A 411 -5.67 11.70 18.08
C PHE A 411 -6.88 12.55 17.65
N GLU A 412 -7.14 12.61 16.34
CA GLU A 412 -8.22 13.41 15.76
C GLU A 412 -9.61 12.94 16.20
N SER A 413 -9.83 11.61 16.28
CA SER A 413 -11.11 11.07 16.73
C SER A 413 -11.47 11.43 18.17
N LEU A 414 -10.48 11.82 18.97
CA LEU A 414 -10.64 12.32 20.33
C LEU A 414 -10.65 13.86 20.40
N GLY A 415 -10.69 14.54 19.25
CA GLY A 415 -10.65 16.00 19.17
C GLY A 415 -9.32 16.60 19.59
N ARG A 416 -8.21 15.87 19.41
CA ARG A 416 -6.86 16.30 19.81
C ARG A 416 -6.00 16.54 18.57
N ASP A 417 -5.19 17.59 18.63
CA ASP A 417 -4.19 17.85 17.60
C ASP A 417 -3.07 16.81 17.63
N PHE A 418 -2.47 16.58 16.46
CA PHE A 418 -1.29 15.74 16.28
C PHE A 418 -0.32 16.44 15.33
N ALA A 419 0.84 16.83 15.84
CA ALA A 419 1.84 17.60 15.10
C ALA A 419 2.74 16.68 14.27
N ALA A 420 2.26 16.25 13.10
CA ALA A 420 3.09 15.55 12.13
C ALA A 420 4.06 16.55 11.46
N GLU A 421 5.30 16.11 11.23
CA GLU A 421 6.29 16.91 10.51
C GLU A 421 5.86 17.14 9.06
N PRO A 422 5.94 18.37 8.54
CA PRO A 422 5.51 18.68 7.20
C PRO A 422 6.52 18.21 6.15
N PRO A 423 6.07 17.80 4.94
CA PRO A 423 6.97 17.47 3.86
C PRO A 423 7.76 18.71 3.39
N GLU A 424 8.99 18.50 2.94
CA GLU A 424 9.92 19.59 2.59
C GLU A 424 9.98 19.85 1.08
N PRO A 425 10.09 21.11 0.63
CA PRO A 425 10.28 21.41 -0.79
C PRO A 425 11.56 20.83 -1.38
N VAL A 426 11.45 20.20 -2.54
CA VAL A 426 12.59 19.63 -3.26
C VAL A 426 13.06 20.61 -4.34
N ARG A 427 14.39 20.74 -4.47
CA ARG A 427 15.00 21.48 -5.59
C ARG A 427 15.23 20.55 -6.76
N ALA A 428 14.83 20.98 -7.96
CA ALA A 428 15.13 20.27 -9.19
C ALA A 428 16.65 20.06 -9.35
N THR A 429 17.04 18.86 -9.80
CA THR A 429 18.41 18.59 -10.21
C THR A 429 18.78 19.40 -11.47
N GLN A 430 20.07 19.41 -11.81
CA GLN A 430 20.59 20.15 -12.97
C GLN A 430 21.43 19.26 -13.89
N PHE A 431 20.98 18.02 -14.13
CA PHE A 431 21.69 17.10 -15.03
C PHE A 431 21.50 17.48 -16.50
N GLY A 432 22.57 17.51 -17.28
CA GLY A 432 22.52 17.78 -18.72
C GLY A 432 21.87 16.61 -19.47
N GLY A 433 21.02 16.90 -20.45
CA GLY A 433 20.44 15.88 -21.35
C GLY A 433 19.29 15.05 -20.79
N LEU A 434 18.87 15.25 -19.53
CA LEU A 434 17.85 14.41 -18.87
C LEU A 434 16.50 14.39 -19.62
N ALA A 435 16.04 15.53 -20.15
CA ALA A 435 14.80 15.60 -20.91
C ALA A 435 14.87 14.79 -22.23
N GLY A 436 15.97 14.91 -22.99
CA GLY A 436 16.19 14.12 -24.21
C GLY A 436 16.38 12.64 -23.91
N TYR A 437 16.99 12.30 -22.77
CA TYR A 437 17.10 10.92 -22.29
C TYR A 437 15.72 10.31 -21.98
N ARG A 438 14.80 11.07 -21.36
CA ARG A 438 13.40 10.66 -21.17
C ARG A 438 12.70 10.41 -22.51
N GLU A 439 12.82 11.32 -23.46
CA GLU A 439 12.18 11.20 -24.78
C GLU A 439 12.68 9.94 -25.51
N ALA A 440 14.00 9.76 -25.59
CA ALA A 440 14.61 8.59 -26.20
C ALA A 440 14.24 7.26 -25.49
N TRP A 441 14.00 7.29 -24.18
CA TRP A 441 13.46 6.14 -23.45
C TRP A 441 12.00 5.88 -23.83
N ARG A 442 11.13 6.90 -23.83
CA ARG A 442 9.70 6.78 -24.20
C ARG A 442 9.49 6.31 -25.64
N ASP A 443 10.34 6.76 -26.58
CA ASP A 443 10.30 6.34 -27.99
C ASP A 443 10.48 4.83 -28.17
N ARG A 444 11.09 4.13 -27.21
CA ARG A 444 11.20 2.65 -27.23
C ARG A 444 9.85 1.95 -27.06
N PHE A 445 8.83 2.66 -26.58
CA PHE A 445 7.51 2.11 -26.29
C PHE A 445 6.39 2.71 -27.16
N ALA A 446 6.59 3.90 -27.73
CA ALA A 446 5.60 4.62 -28.54
C ALA A 446 5.09 3.81 -29.78
N GLY A 447 5.85 2.82 -30.25
CA GLY A 447 5.49 1.99 -31.41
C GLY A 447 4.38 0.93 -31.19
N HIS A 448 3.96 0.65 -29.95
CA HIS A 448 3.05 -0.48 -29.68
C HIS A 448 1.57 -0.06 -29.50
N GLY A 449 1.28 1.20 -29.18
CA GLY A 449 -0.10 1.70 -29.01
C GLY A 449 -0.89 1.87 -30.32
N ALA A 450 -0.21 2.11 -31.44
CA ALA A 450 -0.85 2.26 -32.75
C ALA A 450 -1.25 0.90 -33.37
N ALA A 451 -0.50 -0.16 -33.11
CA ALA A 451 -0.79 -1.50 -33.63
C ALA A 451 -2.00 -2.15 -32.93
N ALA A 452 -2.17 -1.94 -31.62
CA ALA A 452 -3.32 -2.45 -30.87
C ALA A 452 -4.65 -1.77 -31.27
N LYS A 453 -4.64 -0.44 -31.51
CA LYS A 453 -5.82 0.28 -32.03
C LYS A 453 -6.21 -0.12 -33.46
N ALA A 454 -5.23 -0.49 -34.31
CA ALA A 454 -5.51 -0.97 -35.66
C ALA A 454 -6.08 -2.40 -35.68
N ALA A 455 -5.72 -3.24 -34.71
CA ALA A 455 -6.21 -4.63 -34.62
C ALA A 455 -7.59 -4.75 -33.92
N GLY A 456 -7.95 -3.84 -33.01
CA GLY A 456 -9.24 -3.83 -32.32
C GLY A 456 -10.40 -3.17 -33.07
N GLY A 457 -10.13 -2.49 -34.20
CA GLY A 457 -11.15 -1.85 -35.05
C GLY A 457 -11.75 -2.75 -36.14
N ALA A 458 -11.34 -4.01 -36.21
CA ALA A 458 -11.84 -4.97 -37.17
C ALA A 458 -12.12 -6.32 -36.52
N ARG A 459 -13.21 -6.41 -35.74
CA ARG A 459 -14.05 -7.60 -35.59
C ARG A 459 -15.35 -7.29 -34.87
#